data_AF-A0A519R3C5-F1
#
_entry.id   AF-A0A519R3C5-F1
#
_cell.length_a   1.000
_cell.length_b   1.000
_cell.length_c   1.000
_cell.angle_alpha   90.00
_cell.angle_beta   90.00
_cell.angle_gamma   90.00
#
_symmetry.space_group_name_H-M   'P 1'
#
loop_
_entity.id
_entity.type
_entity.pdbx_description
1 polymer ?
#
loop_
_entity_poly.entity_id
_entity_poly.type
_entity_poly.pdbx_seq_one_letter_code
_entity_poly.pdbx_strand_id
1 'polypeptide(L)'
;MVKVIQADLVSIRGMRNVIDGEAEILQGFEFNNRSTIQATLFAPFQVEVDRAEGELKFIIESFVPQTMIAAPGGTTHFKVVSIGAEINFENETFVVATSETAMLPWDNTPTALITQTNVVAAASTKPLFLVVGVEFYQDINNEMYPLKNGASNPLSLIKVDGGV
;
A
#
# COMPACT_ATOMS: atom_id res chain seq x y z
N MET A 1 16.20 0.82 0.77
CA MET A 1 16.92 -0.47 0.60
C MET A 1 18.31 -0.51 1.22
N VAL A 2 19.26 0.39 0.89
CA VAL A 2 20.63 0.33 1.46
C VAL A 2 20.67 0.32 2.99
N LYS A 3 19.79 1.08 3.66
CA LYS A 3 19.70 1.11 5.13
C LYS A 3 19.34 -0.24 5.76
N VAL A 4 18.49 -1.03 5.11
CA VAL A 4 18.05 -2.36 5.60
C VAL A 4 19.21 -3.34 5.53
N ILE A 5 19.87 -3.43 4.37
CA ILE A 5 21.08 -4.25 4.19
C ILE A 5 22.19 -3.79 5.15
N GLN A 6 22.26 -2.50 5.51
CA GLN A 6 23.23 -2.00 6.48
C GLN A 6 22.95 -2.39 7.93
N ALA A 7 21.69 -2.66 8.28
CA ALA A 7 21.26 -3.07 9.61
C ALA A 7 21.62 -4.52 9.94
N ASP A 8 21.92 -5.34 8.93
CA ASP A 8 22.46 -6.68 9.15
C ASP A 8 23.86 -6.61 9.78
N LEU A 9 23.92 -6.97 11.07
CA LEU A 9 25.12 -7.04 11.89
C LEU A 9 25.69 -8.46 12.01
N VAL A 10 25.00 -9.46 11.46
CA VAL A 10 25.33 -10.89 11.62
C VAL A 10 26.10 -11.42 10.41
N SER A 11 25.68 -11.05 9.20
CA SER A 11 26.29 -11.55 7.96
C SER A 11 27.70 -11.03 7.74
N ILE A 12 28.54 -11.90 7.16
CA ILE A 12 29.89 -11.53 6.74
C ILE A 12 29.88 -10.51 5.60
N ARG A 13 31.00 -9.82 5.39
CA ARG A 13 31.13 -8.79 4.35
C ARG A 13 30.74 -9.33 2.97
N GLY A 14 29.82 -8.63 2.31
CA GLY A 14 29.33 -9.00 0.97
C GLY A 14 28.14 -9.96 0.97
N MET A 15 27.74 -10.49 2.14
CA MET A 15 26.61 -11.43 2.30
C MET A 15 25.44 -10.85 3.10
N ARG A 16 25.45 -9.53 3.34
CA ARG A 16 24.37 -8.89 4.10
C ARG A 16 23.04 -9.01 3.37
N ASN A 17 22.01 -9.39 4.11
CA ASN A 17 20.70 -9.68 3.55
C ASN A 17 19.59 -8.84 4.21
N VAL A 18 18.37 -8.95 3.66
CA VAL A 18 17.21 -8.17 4.11
C VAL A 18 16.52 -8.80 5.33
N ILE A 19 16.62 -10.13 5.48
CA ILE A 19 15.97 -10.87 6.57
C ILE A 19 16.61 -10.50 7.90
N ASP A 20 17.94 -10.52 7.96
CA ASP A 20 18.70 -10.09 9.14
C ASP A 20 18.78 -8.55 9.27
N GLY A 21 18.24 -7.82 8.30
CA GLY A 21 18.33 -6.37 8.14
C GLY A 21 17.17 -5.56 8.70
N GLU A 22 16.26 -6.17 9.48
CA GLU A 22 15.02 -5.55 9.99
C GLU A 22 14.20 -4.94 8.84
N ALA A 23 13.46 -5.80 8.13
CA ALA A 23 12.63 -5.41 6.98
C ALA A 23 11.60 -4.32 7.34
N GLU A 24 11.21 -4.26 8.62
CA GLU A 24 10.33 -3.28 9.24
C GLU A 24 10.81 -1.83 9.05
N ILE A 25 12.11 -1.61 8.82
CA ILE A 25 12.66 -0.29 8.47
C ILE A 25 12.05 0.26 7.15
N LEU A 26 11.50 -0.62 6.30
CA LEU A 26 10.79 -0.23 5.07
C LEU A 26 9.36 0.27 5.30
N GLN A 27 8.82 0.13 6.52
CA GLN A 27 7.49 0.67 6.82
C GLN A 27 7.49 2.20 6.66
N GLY A 28 6.50 2.71 5.93
CA GLY A 28 6.39 4.12 5.53
C GLY A 28 7.22 4.49 4.30
N PHE A 29 7.81 3.52 3.59
CA PHE A 29 8.50 3.81 2.34
C PHE A 29 7.51 4.27 1.26
N GLU A 30 7.71 5.49 0.78
CA GLU A 30 6.93 6.10 -0.29
C GLU A 30 7.57 5.82 -1.65
N PHE A 31 6.84 5.15 -2.55
CA PHE A 31 7.27 4.93 -3.92
C PHE A 31 7.19 6.20 -4.77
N ASN A 32 6.37 7.16 -4.35
CA ASN A 32 6.27 8.48 -4.96
C ASN A 32 6.59 9.57 -3.93
N ASN A 33 7.80 10.12 -3.98
CA ASN A 33 8.21 11.18 -3.06
C ASN A 33 7.56 12.55 -3.35
N ARG A 34 6.86 12.71 -4.48
CA ARG A 34 6.12 13.93 -4.83
C ARG A 34 4.69 13.94 -4.28
N SER A 35 4.15 12.76 -3.99
CA SER A 35 2.82 12.58 -3.40
C SER A 35 2.84 11.40 -2.45
N THR A 36 2.93 11.69 -1.16
CA THR A 36 2.96 10.66 -0.12
C THR A 36 1.54 10.25 0.26
N ILE A 37 1.36 9.02 0.75
CA ILE A 37 0.03 8.58 1.18
C ILE A 37 -0.56 9.48 2.28
N GLN A 38 0.29 9.94 3.21
CA GLN A 38 -0.11 10.83 4.31
C GLN A 38 -0.50 12.24 3.84
N ALA A 39 0.06 12.71 2.73
CA ALA A 39 -0.28 14.01 2.15
C ALA A 39 -1.49 13.93 1.20
N THR A 40 -1.92 12.72 0.82
CA THR A 40 -3.02 12.51 -0.13
C THR A 40 -4.30 12.03 0.55
N LEU A 41 -4.22 11.06 1.46
CA LEU A 41 -5.38 10.45 2.12
C LEU A 41 -5.37 10.80 3.61
N PHE A 42 -6.29 11.65 4.03
CA PHE A 42 -6.46 12.09 5.42
C PHE A 42 -7.51 11.28 6.19
N ALA A 43 -8.23 10.39 5.51
CA ALA A 43 -9.22 9.53 6.12
C ALA A 43 -8.55 8.58 7.14
N PRO A 44 -9.14 8.40 8.33
CA PRO A 44 -8.65 7.43 9.30
C PRO A 44 -8.69 6.01 8.73
N PHE A 45 -7.60 5.28 8.87
CA PHE A 45 -7.50 3.89 8.43
C PHE A 45 -6.87 3.00 9.50
N GLN A 46 -7.13 1.71 9.38
CA GLN A 46 -6.58 0.64 10.21
C GLN A 46 -5.94 -0.42 9.31
N VAL A 47 -4.96 -1.12 9.87
CA VAL A 47 -4.26 -2.22 9.22
C VAL A 47 -4.28 -3.42 10.15
N GLU A 48 -4.67 -4.57 9.61
CA GLU A 48 -4.64 -5.85 10.32
C GLU A 48 -3.84 -6.86 9.51
N VAL A 49 -3.00 -7.64 10.19
CA VAL A 49 -2.22 -8.73 9.59
C VAL A 49 -2.50 -9.99 10.40
N ASP A 50 -3.17 -10.95 9.78
CA ASP A 50 -3.38 -12.29 10.33
C ASP A 50 -2.47 -13.28 9.60
N ARG A 51 -1.37 -13.68 10.24
CA ARG A 51 -0.46 -14.66 9.69
C ARG A 51 -1.05 -16.07 9.65
N ALA A 52 -1.94 -16.43 10.55
CA ALA A 52 -2.50 -17.78 10.59
C ALA A 52 -3.35 -18.05 9.34
N GLU A 53 -4.12 -17.05 8.92
CA GLU A 53 -4.95 -17.12 7.71
C GLU A 53 -4.23 -16.57 6.45
N GLY A 54 -3.12 -15.85 6.63
CA GLY A 54 -2.40 -15.19 5.55
C GLY A 54 -3.10 -13.92 5.06
N GLU A 55 -3.92 -13.28 5.89
CA GLU A 55 -4.72 -12.11 5.51
C GLU A 55 -4.02 -10.80 5.87
N LEU A 56 -3.88 -9.90 4.90
CA LEU A 56 -3.50 -8.51 5.11
C LEU A 56 -4.68 -7.59 4.76
N LYS A 57 -5.20 -6.88 5.76
CA LYS A 57 -6.37 -6.00 5.62
C LYS A 57 -5.98 -4.54 5.71
N PHE A 58 -6.55 -3.77 4.80
CA PHE A 58 -6.59 -2.32 4.86
C PHE A 58 -8.05 -1.87 5.02
N ILE A 59 -8.32 -1.12 6.08
CA ILE A 59 -9.68 -0.69 6.46
C ILE A 59 -9.69 0.83 6.53
N ILE A 60 -10.60 1.48 5.82
CA ILE A 60 -10.79 2.93 5.87
C ILE A 60 -12.21 3.19 6.34
N GLU A 61 -12.35 3.96 7.41
CA GLU A 61 -13.65 4.41 7.90
C GLU A 61 -14.40 5.23 6.85
N SER A 62 -15.72 5.37 6.98
CA SER A 62 -16.49 6.28 6.12
C SER A 62 -15.90 7.70 6.17
N PHE A 63 -15.62 8.29 5.00
CA PHE A 63 -15.06 9.63 4.90
C PHE A 63 -15.66 10.41 3.72
N VAL A 64 -15.52 11.74 3.74
CA VAL A 64 -15.97 12.62 2.65
C VAL A 64 -14.80 12.91 1.69
N PRO A 65 -14.79 12.37 0.45
CA PRO A 65 -13.65 12.43 -0.47
C PRO A 65 -13.16 13.85 -0.76
N GLN A 66 -14.06 14.80 -0.99
CA GLN A 66 -13.68 16.18 -1.33
C GLN A 66 -12.90 16.89 -0.23
N THR A 67 -13.05 16.46 1.03
CA THR A 67 -12.36 17.07 2.19
C THR A 67 -11.18 16.24 2.70
N MET A 68 -11.20 14.93 2.47
CA MET A 68 -10.23 13.99 3.04
C MET A 68 -9.27 13.40 2.00
N ILE A 69 -9.42 13.76 0.72
CA ILE A 69 -8.46 13.39 -0.33
C ILE A 69 -7.94 14.66 -1.02
N ALA A 70 -6.63 14.88 -0.94
CA ALA A 70 -5.94 15.88 -1.73
C ALA A 70 -5.72 15.37 -3.17
N ALA A 71 -6.74 15.57 -4.02
CA ALA A 71 -6.72 15.13 -5.40
C ALA A 71 -6.11 16.19 -6.35
N PRO A 72 -5.46 15.77 -7.46
CA PRO A 72 -4.99 16.70 -8.48
C PRO A 72 -6.16 17.37 -9.23
N GLY A 73 -5.87 18.52 -9.85
CA GLY A 73 -6.84 19.21 -10.71
C GLY A 73 -7.35 18.32 -11.84
N GLY A 74 -8.66 18.37 -12.10
CA GLY A 74 -9.33 17.53 -13.11
C GLY A 74 -9.84 16.18 -12.58
N THR A 75 -9.62 15.86 -11.30
CA THR A 75 -10.17 14.65 -10.68
C THR A 75 -11.70 14.71 -10.62
N THR A 76 -12.31 13.62 -11.02
CA THR A 76 -13.76 13.38 -10.87
C THR A 76 -14.03 12.11 -10.06
N HIS A 77 -13.12 11.14 -10.15
CA HIS A 77 -13.23 9.85 -9.50
C HIS A 77 -11.87 9.39 -8.99
N PHE A 78 -11.88 8.44 -8.07
CA PHE A 78 -10.67 7.82 -7.55
C PHE A 78 -10.88 6.33 -7.27
N LYS A 79 -9.78 5.61 -7.15
CA LYS A 79 -9.73 4.26 -6.59
C LYS A 79 -8.69 4.19 -5.49
N VAL A 80 -8.97 3.39 -4.48
CA VAL A 80 -7.96 2.95 -3.52
C VAL A 80 -7.52 1.55 -3.90
N VAL A 81 -6.21 1.34 -3.97
CA VAL A 81 -5.60 0.04 -4.29
C VAL A 81 -4.80 -0.42 -3.09
N SER A 82 -4.95 -1.68 -2.71
CA SER A 82 -4.18 -2.35 -1.67
C SER A 82 -3.54 -3.61 -2.24
N ILE A 83 -2.31 -3.90 -1.81
CA ILE A 83 -1.53 -5.04 -2.26
C ILE A 83 -0.91 -5.70 -1.03
N GLY A 84 -1.22 -6.97 -0.80
CA GLY A 84 -0.52 -7.82 0.15
C GLY A 84 0.55 -8.63 -0.59
N ALA A 85 1.78 -8.61 -0.11
CA ALA A 85 2.88 -9.37 -0.69
C ALA A 85 3.63 -10.17 0.38
N GLU A 86 3.87 -11.44 0.09
CA GLU A 86 4.77 -12.32 0.81
C GLU A 86 6.04 -12.48 -0.02
N ILE A 87 7.21 -12.23 0.57
CA ILE A 87 8.48 -12.26 -0.17
C ILE A 87 9.44 -13.25 0.48
N ASN A 88 9.90 -14.22 -0.31
CA ASN A 88 11.00 -15.09 0.06
C ASN A 88 12.30 -14.58 -0.59
N PHE A 89 13.08 -13.83 0.18
CA PHE A 89 14.35 -13.25 -0.28
C PHE A 89 15.42 -14.30 -0.59
N GLU A 90 15.39 -15.48 0.03
CA GLU A 90 16.40 -16.53 -0.16
C GLU A 90 16.21 -17.24 -1.51
N ASN A 91 14.95 -17.55 -1.85
CA ASN A 91 14.62 -18.26 -3.08
C ASN A 91 14.20 -17.33 -4.23
N GLU A 92 14.21 -16.01 -3.99
CA GLU A 92 13.80 -14.99 -4.97
C GLU A 92 12.36 -15.18 -5.50
N THR A 93 11.45 -15.67 -4.65
CA THR A 93 10.03 -15.90 -5.01
C THR A 93 9.10 -15.00 -4.20
N PHE A 94 7.91 -14.73 -4.73
CA PHE A 94 6.89 -13.95 -4.05
C PHE A 94 5.48 -14.46 -4.33
N VAL A 95 4.58 -14.20 -3.38
CA VAL A 95 3.12 -14.36 -3.53
C VAL A 95 2.49 -12.98 -3.34
N VAL A 96 1.58 -12.60 -4.24
CA VAL A 96 0.92 -11.28 -4.19
C VAL A 96 -0.57 -11.46 -4.34
N ALA A 97 -1.32 -10.71 -3.54
CA ALA A 97 -2.75 -10.49 -3.70
C ALA A 97 -3.03 -8.99 -3.76
N THR A 98 -3.96 -8.61 -4.64
CA THR A 98 -4.33 -7.22 -4.87
C THR A 98 -5.83 -7.06 -4.73
N SER A 99 -6.24 -5.95 -4.13
CA SER A 99 -7.63 -5.52 -4.04
C SER A 99 -7.75 -4.05 -4.37
N GLU A 100 -8.88 -3.67 -4.97
CA GLU A 100 -9.19 -2.29 -5.32
C GLU A 100 -10.65 -1.96 -4.98
N THR A 101 -10.93 -0.69 -4.74
CA THR A 101 -12.31 -0.22 -4.62
C THR A 101 -12.97 -0.20 -6.00
N ALA A 102 -14.31 -0.11 -6.01
CA ALA A 102 -15.00 0.41 -7.18
C ALA A 102 -14.50 1.83 -7.54
N MET A 103 -14.88 2.32 -8.70
CA MET A 103 -14.67 3.72 -9.08
C MET A 103 -15.52 4.61 -8.16
N LEU A 104 -14.88 5.33 -7.24
CA LEU A 104 -15.58 6.18 -6.27
C LEU A 104 -15.61 7.63 -6.78
N PRO A 105 -16.75 8.34 -6.66
CA PRO A 105 -16.81 9.75 -7.01
C PRO A 105 -15.98 10.57 -6.02
N TRP A 106 -15.26 11.57 -6.53
CA TRP A 106 -14.59 12.57 -5.71
C TRP A 106 -15.55 13.74 -5.48
N ASP A 107 -16.45 13.59 -4.50
CA ASP A 107 -17.51 14.56 -4.18
C ASP A 107 -17.68 14.74 -2.65
N ASN A 108 -18.76 15.41 -2.25
CA ASN A 108 -19.13 15.63 -0.84
C ASN A 108 -19.91 14.47 -0.21
N THR A 109 -20.13 13.38 -0.94
CA THR A 109 -20.90 12.23 -0.44
C THR A 109 -19.97 11.33 0.37
N PRO A 110 -20.29 11.03 1.64
CA PRO A 110 -19.48 10.09 2.41
C PRO A 110 -19.41 8.71 1.74
N THR A 111 -18.23 8.11 1.74
CA THR A 111 -18.05 6.72 1.30
C THR A 111 -18.70 5.76 2.30
N ALA A 112 -18.96 4.52 1.88
CA ALA A 112 -19.14 3.43 2.85
C ALA A 112 -17.80 3.12 3.55
N LEU A 113 -17.85 2.29 4.60
CA LEU A 113 -16.66 1.62 5.14
C LEU A 113 -15.98 0.85 3.99
N ILE A 114 -14.68 1.07 3.81
CA ILE A 114 -13.87 0.37 2.81
C ILE A 114 -13.05 -0.68 3.55
N THR A 115 -13.16 -1.93 3.10
CA THR A 115 -12.33 -3.04 3.60
C THR A 115 -11.73 -3.78 2.42
N GLN A 116 -10.41 -3.85 2.41
CA GLN A 116 -9.61 -4.49 1.37
C GLN A 116 -8.77 -5.59 1.99
N THR A 117 -9.14 -6.84 1.68
CA THR A 117 -8.44 -8.03 2.17
C THR A 117 -7.57 -8.62 1.08
N ASN A 118 -6.29 -8.83 1.37
CA ASN A 118 -5.31 -9.43 0.48
C ASN A 118 -4.80 -10.73 1.12
N VAL A 119 -5.07 -11.87 0.49
CA VAL A 119 -4.76 -13.19 1.07
C VAL A 119 -3.52 -13.77 0.39
N VAL A 120 -2.49 -14.07 1.18
CA VAL A 120 -1.24 -14.75 0.78
C VAL A 120 -1.18 -16.16 1.37
N ALA A 121 0.01 -16.78 1.51
CA ALA A 121 0.08 -18.10 2.12
C ALA A 121 -0.22 -18.04 3.63
N ALA A 122 -1.14 -18.90 4.06
CA ALA A 122 -1.45 -19.11 5.48
C ALA A 122 -0.23 -19.64 6.24
N ALA A 123 -0.09 -19.19 7.49
CA ALA A 123 1.00 -19.52 8.41
C ALA A 123 2.41 -19.26 7.83
N SER A 124 2.57 -18.27 6.94
CA SER A 124 3.87 -17.92 6.39
C SER A 124 4.81 -17.39 7.48
N THR A 125 6.07 -17.84 7.46
CA THR A 125 7.17 -17.28 8.26
C THR A 125 7.95 -16.20 7.50
N LYS A 126 7.59 -15.95 6.24
CA LYS A 126 8.30 -14.98 5.39
C LYS A 126 7.84 -13.54 5.69
N PRO A 127 8.66 -12.54 5.35
CA PRO A 127 8.27 -11.14 5.40
C PRO A 127 7.00 -10.86 4.60
N LEU A 128 6.08 -10.13 5.22
CA LEU A 128 4.81 -9.69 4.65
C LEU A 128 4.81 -8.16 4.51
N PHE A 129 4.31 -7.69 3.37
CA PHE A 129 4.25 -6.28 3.02
C PHE A 129 2.83 -5.91 2.62
N LEU A 130 2.29 -4.86 3.23
CA LEU A 130 1.05 -4.23 2.79
C LEU A 130 1.37 -2.88 2.16
N VAL A 131 1.04 -2.77 0.88
CA VAL A 131 1.19 -1.55 0.09
C VAL A 131 -0.19 -0.97 -0.16
N VAL A 132 -0.35 0.35 -0.03
CA VAL A 132 -1.58 1.05 -0.40
C VAL A 132 -1.27 2.24 -1.29
N GLY A 133 -2.14 2.48 -2.26
CA GLY A 133 -2.08 3.62 -3.16
C GLY A 133 -3.44 4.18 -3.52
N VAL A 134 -3.43 5.38 -4.10
CA VAL A 134 -4.63 6.05 -4.60
C VAL A 134 -4.42 6.42 -6.07
N GLU A 135 -5.40 6.09 -6.89
CA GLU A 135 -5.45 6.41 -8.30
C GLU A 135 -6.54 7.42 -8.59
N PHE A 136 -6.25 8.38 -9.46
CA PHE A 136 -7.17 9.47 -9.82
C PHE A 136 -7.61 9.37 -11.26
N TYR A 137 -8.87 9.70 -11.50
CA TYR A 137 -9.53 9.55 -12.79
C TYR A 137 -10.36 10.79 -13.14
N GLN A 138 -10.45 11.06 -14.44
CA GLN A 138 -11.31 12.07 -15.03
C GLN A 138 -12.35 11.39 -15.92
N ASP A 139 -13.62 11.65 -15.67
CA ASP A 139 -14.72 11.29 -16.54
C ASP A 139 -14.84 12.33 -17.66
N ILE A 140 -14.74 11.88 -18.90
CA ILE A 140 -15.04 12.66 -20.09
C ILE A 140 -16.03 11.85 -20.92
N ASN A 141 -17.25 12.37 -21.05
CA ASN A 141 -18.32 11.74 -21.84
C ASN A 141 -18.66 10.28 -21.44
N ASN A 142 -18.66 9.99 -20.12
CA ASN A 142 -18.88 8.67 -19.53
C ASN A 142 -17.71 7.68 -19.74
N GLU A 143 -16.53 8.17 -20.06
CA GLU A 143 -15.32 7.38 -20.18
C GLU A 143 -14.28 7.85 -19.15
N MET A 144 -13.73 6.88 -18.41
CA MET A 144 -12.80 7.14 -17.31
C MET A 144 -11.36 7.15 -17.81
N TYR A 145 -10.72 8.30 -17.69
CA TYR A 145 -9.33 8.49 -18.06
C TYR A 145 -8.45 8.61 -16.81
N PRO A 146 -7.43 7.76 -16.64
CA PRO A 146 -6.51 7.88 -15.51
C PRO A 146 -5.67 9.16 -15.63
N LEU A 147 -5.60 9.93 -14.55
CA LEU A 147 -4.77 11.14 -14.46
C LEU A 147 -3.30 10.76 -14.24
N LYS A 148 -2.61 10.39 -15.33
CA LYS A 148 -1.20 9.96 -15.34
C LYS A 148 -0.22 11.13 -15.39
N ASN A 149 -0.28 12.04 -14.43
CA ASN A 149 0.67 13.18 -14.40
C ASN A 149 1.99 12.86 -13.67
N GLY A 150 2.14 11.65 -13.12
CA GLY A 150 3.35 11.19 -12.41
C GLY A 150 3.70 11.99 -11.15
N ALA A 151 2.85 12.95 -10.77
CA ALA A 151 3.09 13.87 -9.67
C ALA A 151 2.19 13.57 -8.47
N SER A 152 1.08 12.86 -8.65
CA SER A 152 -0.04 12.93 -7.69
C SER A 152 -0.51 11.58 -7.12
N ASN A 153 -0.06 10.45 -7.66
CA ASN A 153 -0.53 9.14 -7.22
C ASN A 153 0.36 8.64 -6.08
N PRO A 154 -0.12 8.59 -4.83
CA PRO A 154 0.63 7.99 -3.73
C PRO A 154 0.64 6.47 -3.86
N LEU A 155 1.75 5.88 -3.45
CA LEU A 155 1.89 4.44 -3.24
C LEU A 155 2.91 4.27 -2.12
N SER A 156 2.54 3.59 -1.04
CA SER A 156 3.35 3.50 0.17
C SER A 156 3.29 2.12 0.81
N LEU A 157 4.40 1.69 1.39
CA LEU A 157 4.46 0.52 2.29
C LEU A 157 3.87 0.89 3.65
N ILE A 158 2.56 0.71 3.83
CA ILE A 158 1.88 1.12 5.06
C ILE A 158 2.14 0.20 6.24
N LYS A 159 2.44 -1.07 5.99
CA LYS A 159 2.79 -2.06 7.02
C LYS A 159 3.81 -3.05 6.48
N VAL A 160 4.79 -3.36 7.31
CA VAL A 160 5.74 -4.45 7.10
C VAL A 160 5.73 -5.32 8.35
N ASP A 161 5.71 -6.62 8.16
CA ASP A 161 5.84 -7.63 9.20
C ASP A 161 6.98 -8.57 8.77
N GLY A 162 8.12 -8.52 9.46
CA GLY A 162 9.38 -9.13 9.01
C GLY A 162 9.43 -10.65 9.09
N GLY A 163 8.43 -11.31 9.68
CA GLY A 163 8.43 -12.77 9.82
C GLY A 163 8.57 -13.23 11.26
N VAL A 164 8.58 -14.55 11.44
CA VAL A 164 8.82 -15.25 12.72
C VAL A 164 9.83 -16.36 12.52
#